data_AF-A0A3E1KCS6-F1
#
_entry.id   AF-A0A3E1KCS6-F1
#
_cell.length_a   1.000
_cell.length_b   1.000
_cell.length_c   1.000
_cell.angle_alpha   90.00
_cell.angle_beta   90.00
_cell.angle_gamma   90.00
#
_symmetry.space_group_name_H-M   'P 1'
#
loop_
_entity.id
_entity.type
_entity.pdbx_description
1 polymer ?
#
loop_
_entity_poly.entity_id
_entity_poly.type
_entity_poly.pdbx_seq_one_letter_code
_entity_poly.pdbx_strand_id
1 'polypeptide(L)'
;MISTRIAIPALAAVLAGAFLLAWQQAHWSFVAGTALSAGAPLAFVLRQRFSAAPLTAHPLVVSIASGLGCVAVMVAETRFGPDHRWALFIALGALVIWMLWQRGQRGRSRAHRNRGLQSGGE
;
A
#
# COMPACT_ATOMS: atom_id res chain seq x y z
N MET A 1 6.72 -13.80 1.26
CA MET A 1 5.29 -13.41 1.09
C MET A 1 4.87 -12.64 2.33
N ILE A 2 4.37 -11.40 2.21
CA ILE A 2 3.99 -10.60 3.39
C ILE A 2 2.59 -11.01 3.85
N SER A 3 2.46 -11.43 5.11
CA SER A 3 1.15 -11.71 5.73
C SER A 3 0.42 -10.40 6.04
N THR A 4 -0.91 -10.41 6.04
CA THR A 4 -1.74 -9.27 6.48
C THR A 4 -1.33 -8.74 7.86
N ARG A 5 -0.87 -9.64 8.75
CA ARG A 5 -0.37 -9.29 10.09
C ARG A 5 0.90 -8.42 10.07
N ILE A 6 1.69 -8.50 9.00
CA ILE A 6 2.93 -7.72 8.80
C ILE A 6 2.64 -6.49 7.92
N ALA A 7 1.77 -6.62 6.92
CA ALA A 7 1.43 -5.52 6.02
C ALA A 7 0.78 -4.33 6.76
N ILE A 8 -0.13 -4.59 7.70
CA ILE A 8 -0.79 -3.53 8.48
C ILE A 8 0.22 -2.70 9.29
N PRO A 9 1.04 -3.27 10.19
CA PRO A 9 2.00 -2.47 10.96
C PRO A 9 3.05 -1.81 10.08
N ALA A 10 3.48 -2.45 8.98
CA ALA A 10 4.42 -1.85 8.06
C ALA A 10 3.84 -0.61 7.35
N LEU A 11 2.60 -0.70 6.83
CA LEU A 11 1.92 0.43 6.22
C LEU A 11 1.56 1.52 7.24
N ALA A 12 1.24 1.14 8.49
CA ALA A 12 1.00 2.09 9.57
C ALA A 12 2.27 2.85 9.97
N ALA A 13 3.43 2.17 10.03
CA ALA A 13 4.72 2.81 10.29
C ALA A 13 5.10 3.81 9.17
N VAL A 14 4.82 3.45 7.91
CA VAL A 14 4.99 4.36 6.77
C VAL A 14 4.03 5.56 6.86
N LEU A 15 2.78 5.35 7.27
CA LEU A 15 1.82 6.43 7.48
C LEU A 15 2.24 7.37 8.62
N ALA A 16 2.89 6.85 9.67
CA ALA A 16 3.49 7.68 10.71
C ALA A 16 4.59 8.61 10.16
N GLY A 17 5.27 8.21 9.09
CA GLY A 17 6.19 9.08 8.35
C GLY A 17 5.50 10.32 7.76
N ALA A 18 4.25 10.18 7.27
CA ALA A 18 3.46 11.33 6.82
C ALA A 18 3.09 12.28 7.97
N PHE A 19 2.78 11.72 9.15
CA PHE A 19 2.56 12.52 10.35
C PHE A 19 3.83 13.27 10.78
N LEU A 20 4.99 12.62 10.72
CA LEU A 20 6.27 13.26 11.02
C LEU A 20 6.58 14.42 10.06
N LEU A 21 6.29 14.25 8.76
CA LEU A 21 6.41 15.34 7.77
C LEU A 21 5.50 16.53 8.13
N ALA A 22 4.26 16.26 8.55
CA ALA A 22 3.34 17.31 8.97
C ALA A 22 3.84 18.03 10.23
N TRP A 23 4.41 17.29 11.18
CA TRP A 23 5.01 17.85 12.39
C TRP A 23 6.19 18.77 12.08
N GLN A 24 7.04 18.37 11.13
CA GLN A 24 8.17 19.17 10.64
C GLN A 24 7.74 20.36 9.77
N GLN A 25 6.44 20.62 9.63
CA GLN A 25 5.89 21.67 8.77
C GLN A 25 6.35 21.53 7.30
N ALA A 26 6.58 20.30 6.85
CA ALA A 26 6.91 20.04 5.45
C ALA A 26 5.74 20.48 4.55
N HIS A 27 6.05 20.89 3.32
CA HIS A 27 5.03 21.32 2.37
C HIS A 27 3.96 20.24 2.20
N TRP A 28 2.69 20.66 2.15
CA TRP A 28 1.52 19.76 2.18
C TRP A 28 1.55 18.68 1.10
N SER A 29 2.23 18.90 -0.03
CA SER A 29 2.42 17.91 -1.09
C SER A 29 3.19 16.66 -0.64
N PHE A 30 4.22 16.82 0.21
CA PHE A 30 4.96 15.69 0.78
C PHE A 30 4.08 14.90 1.75
N VAL A 31 3.34 15.60 2.61
CA VAL A 31 2.43 15.00 3.60
C VAL A 31 1.30 14.24 2.89
N ALA A 32 0.58 14.91 1.99
CA ALA A 32 -0.55 14.35 1.27
C ALA A 32 -0.12 13.19 0.36
N GLY A 33 1.00 13.33 -0.37
CA GLY A 33 1.50 12.26 -1.23
C GLY A 33 1.90 11.01 -0.44
N THR A 34 2.59 11.17 0.69
CA THR A 34 2.98 10.05 1.57
C THR A 34 1.75 9.42 2.25
N ALA A 35 0.83 10.25 2.75
CA ALA A 35 -0.41 9.79 3.37
C ALA A 35 -1.30 9.03 2.38
N LEU A 36 -1.37 9.48 1.13
CA LEU A 36 -2.15 8.83 0.08
C LEU A 36 -1.46 7.54 -0.38
N SER A 37 -0.12 7.53 -0.49
CA SER A 37 0.66 6.35 -0.87
C SER A 37 0.49 5.19 0.12
N ALA A 38 0.51 5.48 1.43
CA ALA A 38 0.40 4.47 2.48
C ALA A 38 -1.03 4.24 2.98
N GLY A 39 -1.82 5.31 3.04
CA GLY A 39 -3.18 5.30 3.58
C GLY A 39 -4.16 4.52 2.70
N ALA A 40 -4.09 4.69 1.37
CA ALA A 40 -4.94 3.94 0.45
C ALA A 40 -4.77 2.41 0.59
N PRO A 41 -3.54 1.85 0.53
CA PRO A 41 -3.34 0.42 0.75
C PRO A 41 -3.65 0.00 2.19
N LEU A 42 -3.34 0.82 3.21
CA LEU A 42 -3.65 0.50 4.60
C LEU A 42 -5.16 0.34 4.82
N ALA A 43 -5.95 1.32 4.36
CA ALA A 43 -7.40 1.30 4.46
C ALA A 43 -7.99 0.07 3.74
N PHE A 44 -7.46 -0.26 2.56
CA PHE A 44 -7.89 -1.45 1.84
C PHE A 44 -7.56 -2.75 2.59
N VAL A 45 -6.33 -2.90 3.09
CA VAL A 45 -5.89 -4.09 3.83
C VAL A 45 -6.70 -4.26 5.12
N LEU A 46 -7.01 -3.16 5.82
CA LEU A 46 -7.89 -3.16 6.99
C LEU A 46 -9.30 -3.60 6.61
N ARG A 47 -9.92 -2.97 5.61
CA ARG A 47 -11.25 -3.37 5.12
C ARG A 47 -11.27 -4.86 4.75
N GLN A 48 -10.23 -5.33 4.07
CA GLN A 48 -10.11 -6.73 3.67
C GLN A 48 -9.89 -7.68 4.85
N ARG A 49 -9.29 -7.23 5.95
CA ARG A 49 -9.18 -8.03 7.18
C ARG A 49 -10.54 -8.26 7.83
N PHE A 50 -11.44 -7.27 7.74
CA PHE A 50 -12.80 -7.36 8.31
C PHE A 50 -13.81 -7.97 7.33
N SER A 51 -13.51 -7.96 6.03
CA SER A 51 -14.36 -8.57 5.01
C SER A 51 -13.87 -9.99 4.69
N ALA A 52 -14.70 -11.00 4.97
CA ALA A 52 -14.43 -12.39 4.58
C ALA A 52 -14.52 -12.63 3.05
N ALA A 53 -14.81 -11.58 2.27
CA ALA A 53 -14.96 -11.67 0.83
C ALA A 53 -13.61 -12.00 0.15
N PRO A 54 -13.54 -13.01 -0.73
CA PRO A 54 -12.31 -13.30 -1.48
C PRO A 54 -11.92 -12.12 -2.38
N LEU A 55 -10.62 -11.84 -2.51
CA LEU A 55 -10.11 -10.91 -3.52
C LEU A 55 -10.35 -11.51 -4.91
N THR A 56 -11.49 -11.17 -5.52
CA THR A 56 -11.86 -11.62 -6.88
C THR A 56 -11.26 -10.71 -7.95
N ALA A 57 -11.11 -9.42 -7.67
CA ALA A 57 -10.58 -8.43 -8.61
C ALA A 57 -9.32 -7.73 -8.08
N HIS A 58 -8.48 -7.24 -8.99
CA HIS A 58 -7.35 -6.40 -8.62
C HIS A 58 -7.86 -5.03 -8.18
N PRO A 59 -7.52 -4.54 -6.96
CA PRO A 59 -7.92 -3.21 -6.50
C PRO A 59 -7.11 -2.12 -7.21
N LEU A 60 -7.47 -1.87 -8.47
CA LEU A 60 -6.78 -0.96 -9.38
C LEU A 60 -6.82 0.48 -8.85
N VAL A 61 -7.94 0.89 -8.26
CA VAL A 61 -8.11 2.21 -7.62
C VAL A 61 -7.06 2.46 -6.52
N VAL A 62 -6.77 1.44 -5.71
CA VAL A 62 -5.79 1.55 -4.61
C VAL A 62 -4.37 1.68 -5.16
N SER A 63 -4.05 0.94 -6.23
CA SER A 63 -2.76 1.05 -6.91
C SER A 63 -2.58 2.40 -7.61
N ILE A 64 -3.62 2.93 -8.27
CA ILE A 64 -3.60 4.28 -8.87
C ILE A 64 -3.38 5.33 -7.79
N ALA A 65 -4.16 5.27 -6.70
CA ALA A 65 -4.00 6.18 -5.58
C ALA A 65 -2.55 6.12 -5.06
N SER A 66 -2.05 4.93 -4.75
CA SER A 66 -0.68 4.79 -4.22
C SER A 66 0.39 5.34 -5.18
N GLY A 67 0.24 5.07 -6.48
CA GLY A 67 1.10 5.63 -7.52
C GLY A 67 1.04 7.15 -7.63
N LEU A 68 -0.16 7.74 -7.60
CA LEU A 68 -0.35 9.19 -7.58
C LEU A 68 0.30 9.83 -6.35
N GLY A 69 0.22 9.18 -5.19
CA GLY A 69 0.92 9.62 -3.98
C GLY A 69 2.43 9.70 -4.19
N CYS A 70 3.04 8.69 -4.82
CA CYS A 70 4.46 8.69 -5.16
C CYS A 70 4.82 9.82 -6.14
N VAL A 71 4.01 10.02 -7.20
CA VAL A 71 4.24 11.10 -8.16
C VAL A 71 4.14 12.48 -7.50
N ALA A 72 3.17 12.68 -6.60
CA ALA A 72 3.04 13.94 -5.88
C ALA A 72 4.27 14.26 -5.01
N VAL A 73 4.84 13.24 -4.34
CA VAL A 73 6.09 13.39 -3.58
C VAL A 73 7.28 13.68 -4.50
N MET A 74 7.37 13.02 -5.65
CA MET A 74 8.44 13.26 -6.63
C MET A 74 8.38 14.68 -7.19
N VAL A 75 7.19 15.17 -7.55
CA VAL A 75 6.97 16.56 -7.98
C VAL A 75 7.33 17.53 -6.85
N ALA A 76 6.95 17.23 -5.62
CA ALA A 76 7.31 18.05 -4.46
C ALA A 76 8.84 18.12 -4.27
N GLU A 77 9.55 17.00 -4.39
CA GLU A 77 11.02 16.95 -4.32
C GLU A 77 11.66 17.83 -5.40
N THR A 78 11.21 17.72 -6.65
CA THR A 78 11.74 18.54 -7.75
C THR A 78 11.49 20.04 -7.57
N ARG A 79 10.43 20.42 -6.84
CA ARG A 79 10.02 21.82 -6.66
C ARG A 79 10.59 22.47 -5.41
N PHE A 80 10.62 21.75 -4.29
CA PHE A 80 10.95 22.28 -2.96
C PHE A 80 12.32 21.84 -2.46
N GLY A 81 13.05 21.03 -3.24
CA GLY A 81 14.40 20.60 -2.92
C GLY A 81 14.47 19.29 -2.14
N PRO A 82 15.71 18.86 -1.80
CA PRO A 82 15.99 17.50 -1.33
C PRO A 82 15.79 17.29 0.18
N ASP A 83 15.43 18.33 0.95
CA ASP A 83 15.36 18.29 2.43
C ASP A 83 14.44 17.16 2.95
N HIS A 84 13.42 16.81 2.18
CA HIS A 84 12.46 15.75 2.50
C HIS A 84 12.52 14.58 1.51
N ARG A 85 13.65 14.36 0.82
CA ARG A 85 13.83 13.24 -0.13
C ARG A 85 13.56 11.87 0.50
N TRP A 86 13.74 11.74 1.81
CA TRP A 86 13.37 10.53 2.54
C TRP A 86 11.87 10.20 2.48
N ALA A 87 11.00 11.20 2.29
CA ALA A 87 9.56 11.01 2.07
C ALA A 87 9.27 10.17 0.82
N LEU A 88 10.08 10.35 -0.25
CA LEU A 88 9.94 9.55 -1.47
C LEU A 88 10.23 8.08 -1.19
N PHE A 89 11.29 7.79 -0.43
CA PHE A 89 11.62 6.40 -0.06
C PHE A 89 10.52 5.76 0.79
N ILE A 90 9.90 6.53 1.68
CA ILE A 90 8.74 6.07 2.47
C ILE A 90 7.55 5.78 1.56
N ALA A 91 7.20 6.69 0.65
CA ALA A 91 6.10 6.51 -0.29
C ALA A 91 6.32 5.29 -1.20
N LEU A 92 7.53 5.10 -1.71
CA LEU A 92 7.92 3.91 -2.49
C LEU A 92 7.87 2.63 -1.65
N GLY A 93 8.32 2.70 -0.39
CA GLY A 93 8.22 1.58 0.55
C GLY A 93 6.78 1.11 0.74
N ALA A 94 5.83 2.05 0.87
CA ALA A 94 4.40 1.76 0.93
C ALA A 94 3.93 0.95 -0.28
N LEU A 95 4.31 1.40 -1.48
CA LEU A 95 3.96 0.78 -2.74
C LEU A 95 4.54 -0.64 -2.84
N VAL A 96 5.79 -0.84 -2.43
CA VAL A 96 6.43 -2.17 -2.42
C VAL A 96 5.73 -3.11 -1.44
N ILE A 97 5.44 -2.66 -0.21
CA ILE A 97 4.71 -3.46 0.78
C ILE A 97 3.35 -3.88 0.22
N TRP A 98 2.64 -2.96 -0.42
CA TRP A 98 1.37 -3.21 -1.09
C TRP A 98 1.48 -4.28 -2.18
N MET A 99 2.43 -4.14 -3.12
CA MET A 99 2.64 -5.12 -4.19
C MET A 99 2.98 -6.50 -3.65
N LEU A 100 3.84 -6.58 -2.62
CA LEU A 100 4.22 -7.84 -1.99
C LEU A 100 3.04 -8.52 -1.28
N TRP A 101 2.18 -7.75 -0.62
CA TRP A 101 0.96 -8.27 -0.01
C TRP A 101 -0.02 -8.79 -1.08
N GLN A 102 -0.26 -8.03 -2.15
CA GLN A 102 -1.13 -8.44 -3.25
C GLN A 102 -0.67 -9.73 -3.92
N ARG A 103 0.64 -9.85 -4.19
CA ARG A 103 1.24 -11.07 -4.75
C ARG A 103 0.99 -12.27 -3.83
N GLY A 104 1.10 -12.07 -2.52
CA GLY A 104 0.79 -13.09 -1.51
C GLY A 104 -0.65 -13.57 -1.56
N GLN A 105 -1.62 -12.66 -1.67
CA GLN A 105 -3.04 -13.02 -1.70
C GLN A 105 -3.45 -13.74 -3.00
N ARG A 106 -2.98 -13.26 -4.16
CA ARG A 106 -3.24 -13.89 -5.45
C ARG A 106 -2.73 -15.33 -5.52
N GLY A 107 -1.58 -15.61 -4.90
CA GLY A 107 -1.03 -16.97 -4.81
C GLY A 107 -1.94 -17.92 -4.03
N ARG A 108 -2.54 -17.44 -2.92
CA ARG A 108 -3.48 -18.24 -2.12
C ARG A 108 -4.80 -18.52 -2.83
N SER A 109 -5.33 -17.54 -3.57
CA SER A 109 -6.57 -17.73 -4.35
C SER A 109 -6.41 -18.78 -5.45
N ARG A 110 -5.24 -18.83 -6.11
CA ARG A 110 -4.94 -19.88 -7.11
C ARG A 110 -4.83 -21.27 -6.48
N ALA A 111 -4.18 -21.38 -5.33
CA ALA A 111 -4.04 -22.65 -4.61
C ALA A 111 -5.39 -23.23 -4.16
N HIS A 112 -6.32 -22.40 -3.67
CA HIS A 112 -7.67 -22.83 -3.31
C HIS A 112 -8.49 -23.31 -4.52
N ARG A 113 -8.38 -22.63 -5.67
CA ARG A 113 -9.07 -23.02 -6.91
C ARG A 113 -8.65 -24.41 -7.40
N ASN A 114 -7.35 -24.73 -7.33
CA ASN A 114 -6.84 -26.02 -7.77
C ASN A 114 -7.29 -27.18 -6.85
N ARG A 115 -7.50 -26.94 -5.55
CA ARG A 115 -8.02 -27.96 -4.63
C ARG A 115 -9.50 -28.27 -4.86
N GLY A 116 -10.32 -27.27 -5.19
CA GLY A 116 -11.74 -27.47 -5.45
C GLY A 116 -12.03 -28.27 -6.74
N LEU A 117 -11.10 -28.26 -7.70
CA LEU A 117 -11.22 -29.07 -8.93
C LEU A 117 -10.86 -30.55 -8.72
N GLN A 118 -10.07 -30.87 -7.69
CA GLN A 118 -9.70 -32.25 -7.39
C GLN A 118 -10.75 -33.01 -6.58
N SER A 119 -11.66 -32.32 -5.88
CA SER A 119 -12.67 -32.95 -5.00
C SER A 119 -14.05 -33.14 -5.65
N GLY A 120 -14.22 -32.78 -6.92
CA GLY A 120 -15.52 -32.86 -7.63
C GLY A 120 -15.57 -33.92 -8.73
N GLY A 121 -14.62 -34.87 -8.73
CA GLY A 121 -14.46 -35.89 -9.74
C GLY A 121 -14.75 -37.32 -9.28
N GLU A 122 -15.48 -37.49 -8.17
CA GLU A 122 -15.95 -38.79 -7.67
C GLU A 122 -17.48 -38.89 -7.78
#